data_AF-A0A0D0DA56-F1
#
_entry.id   AF-A0A0D0DA56-F1
#
_cell.length_a   1.000
_cell.length_b   1.000
_cell.length_c   1.000
_cell.angle_alpha   90.00
_cell.angle_beta   90.00
_cell.angle_gamma   90.00
#
_symmetry.space_group_name_H-M   'P 1'
#
loop_
_entity.id
_entity.type
_entity.pdbx_description
1 polymer ?
#
loop_
_entity_poly.entity_id
_entity_poly.type
_entity_poly.pdbx_seq_one_letter_code
_entity_poly.pdbx_strand_id
1 'polypeptide(L)'
;MSTAHWKELYDDHILDSNWKKLNTIVNTLLKKHKRALKGLEETESHYMELTHSIGEDQIIKWLDEELQALRLRGKHLDIYATKSEEAPSMADIWLSLMSSPSAEHGHSGSISWLAASISIEDAQDLVREAVCQLPIDHTATQKADVMAKQLALQSKVQKHQDEADSFMDGLDILEHCRPFEPVDDISLLPSHDYGIEPLDGEDQDQEDEYINGEDIEEVVPSEDVCIWMPSKLKLGRGKAVGLGYLVEEELQLCQGQANDSLARLRAALGNLAILYRQNL
;
A
#
# COMPACT_ATOMS: atom_id res chain seq x y z
N MET A 1 45.52 33.06 -35.76
CA MET A 1 45.69 33.10 -34.30
C MET A 1 46.81 32.15 -33.91
N SER A 2 47.76 32.60 -33.08
CA SER A 2 48.92 31.81 -32.64
C SER A 2 48.56 30.95 -31.41
N THR A 3 49.26 29.83 -31.22
CA THR A 3 49.16 28.99 -30.01
C THR A 3 49.48 29.76 -28.73
N ALA A 4 50.36 30.76 -28.80
CA ALA A 4 50.66 31.65 -27.68
C ALA A 4 49.43 32.50 -27.27
N HIS A 5 48.67 32.98 -28.25
CA HIS A 5 47.48 33.79 -28.02
C HIS A 5 46.35 32.98 -27.37
N TRP A 6 46.17 31.72 -27.78
CA TRP A 6 45.20 30.82 -27.13
C TRP A 6 45.55 30.56 -25.67
N LYS A 7 46.85 30.42 -25.36
CA LYS A 7 47.32 30.15 -24.00
C LYS A 7 47.06 31.34 -23.08
N GLU A 8 47.37 32.55 -23.55
CA GLU A 8 47.11 33.80 -22.83
C GLU A 8 45.61 33.99 -22.57
N LEU A 9 44.76 33.70 -23.57
CA LEU A 9 43.30 33.80 -23.44
C LEU A 9 42.74 32.79 -22.42
N TYR A 10 43.28 31.57 -22.38
CA TYR A 10 42.92 30.57 -21.36
C TYR A 10 43.38 30.98 -19.96
N ASP A 11 44.61 31.47 -19.82
CA ASP A 11 45.16 31.89 -18.54
C ASP A 11 44.37 33.07 -17.97
N ASP A 12 44.00 34.05 -18.80
CA ASP A 12 43.14 35.17 -18.42
C ASP A 12 41.75 34.70 -17.97
N HIS A 13 41.14 33.77 -18.69
CA HIS A 13 39.84 33.19 -18.30
C HIS A 13 39.90 32.41 -16.99
N ILE A 14 40.98 31.66 -16.76
CA ILE A 14 41.17 30.89 -15.53
C ILE A 14 41.43 31.85 -14.35
N LEU A 15 42.24 32.89 -14.55
CA LEU A 15 42.52 33.91 -13.54
C LEU A 15 41.26 34.68 -13.16
N ASP A 16 40.46 35.12 -14.14
CA ASP A 16 39.18 35.78 -13.88
C ASP A 16 38.19 34.85 -13.16
N SER A 17 38.11 33.58 -13.57
CA SER A 17 37.28 32.58 -12.88
C SER A 17 37.72 32.37 -11.43
N ASN A 18 39.02 32.25 -11.17
CA ASN A 18 39.58 32.08 -9.83
C ASN A 18 39.36 33.33 -8.97
N TRP A 19 39.56 34.52 -9.54
CA TRP A 19 39.31 35.79 -8.84
C TRP A 19 37.83 35.96 -8.48
N LYS A 20 36.91 35.65 -9.40
CA LYS A 20 35.46 35.66 -9.14
C LYS A 20 35.08 34.64 -8.07
N LYS A 21 35.62 33.42 -8.13
CA LYS A 21 35.41 32.39 -7.11
C LYS A 21 35.91 32.85 -5.74
N LEU A 22 37.12 33.40 -5.64
CA LEU A 22 37.69 33.87 -4.37
C LEU A 22 36.91 35.04 -3.77
N ASN A 23 36.45 36.00 -4.58
CA ASN A 23 35.61 37.09 -4.06
C ASN A 23 34.20 36.62 -3.68
N THR A 24 33.66 35.64 -4.39
CA THR A 24 32.33 35.09 -4.09
C THR A 24 32.36 34.15 -2.89
N ILE A 25 33.44 33.37 -2.72
CA ILE A 25 33.51 32.33 -1.68
C ILE A 25 33.39 32.94 -0.28
N VAL A 26 34.06 34.07 -0.03
CA VAL A 26 34.00 34.77 1.26
C VAL A 26 32.56 35.15 1.60
N ASN A 27 31.83 35.75 0.65
CA ASN A 27 30.44 36.12 0.84
C ASN A 27 29.53 34.89 1.03
N THR A 28 29.78 33.80 0.30
CA THR A 28 29.02 32.55 0.48
C THR A 28 29.31 31.89 1.83
N LEU A 29 30.56 31.92 2.30
CA LEU A 29 30.97 31.39 3.60
C LEU A 29 30.34 32.19 4.73
N LEU A 30 30.34 33.52 4.66
CA LEU A 30 29.68 34.37 5.65
C LEU A 30 28.17 34.09 5.71
N LYS A 31 27.50 33.93 4.57
CA LYS A 31 26.08 33.55 4.52
C LYS A 31 25.83 32.16 5.11
N LYS A 32 26.67 31.18 4.76
CA LYS A 32 26.58 29.82 5.30
C LYS A 32 26.84 29.78 6.80
N HIS A 33 27.81 30.54 7.29
CA HIS A 33 28.13 30.64 8.71
C HIS A 33 26.97 31.23 9.51
N LYS A 34 26.38 32.34 9.03
CA LYS A 34 25.16 32.90 9.66
C LYS A 34 24.01 31.89 9.69
N ARG A 35 23.80 31.16 8.59
CA ARG A 35 22.78 30.10 8.53
C ARG A 35 23.10 28.96 9.51
N ALA A 36 24.37 28.57 9.64
CA ALA A 36 24.79 27.52 10.56
C ALA A 36 24.60 27.94 12.03
N LEU A 37 24.89 29.19 12.38
CA LEU A 37 24.62 29.71 13.73
C LEU A 37 23.14 29.68 14.07
N LYS A 38 22.28 30.11 13.15
CA LYS A 38 20.82 30.03 13.31
C LYS A 38 20.35 28.58 13.46
N GLY A 39 20.86 27.68 12.62
CA GLY A 39 20.55 26.25 12.71
C GLY A 39 21.00 25.63 14.04
N LEU A 40 22.15 26.04 14.57
CA LEU A 40 22.62 25.60 15.89
C LEU A 40 21.66 26.05 16.99
N GLU A 41 21.30 27.33 17.01
CA GLU A 41 20.33 27.88 17.97
C GLU A 41 18.97 27.16 17.91
N GLU A 42 18.49 26.84 16.71
CA GLU A 42 17.21 26.14 16.51
C GLU A 42 17.26 24.65 16.91
N THR A 43 18.42 24.00 16.84
CA THR A 43 18.53 22.54 17.02
C THR A 43 19.16 22.10 18.34
N GLU A 44 19.85 23.00 19.04
CA GLU A 44 20.58 22.70 20.28
C GLU A 44 19.66 22.10 21.36
N SER A 45 18.50 22.72 21.63
CA SER A 45 17.57 22.21 22.65
C SER A 45 17.10 20.79 22.33
N HIS A 46 16.68 20.54 21.09
CA HIS A 46 16.20 19.23 20.65
C HIS A 46 17.31 18.18 20.67
N TYR A 47 18.53 18.56 20.31
CA TYR A 47 19.68 17.66 20.38
C TYR A 47 20.00 17.26 21.83
N MET A 48 19.96 18.22 22.77
CA MET A 48 20.22 17.95 24.18
C MET A 48 19.11 17.09 24.80
N GLU A 49 17.84 17.38 24.51
CA GLU A 49 16.70 16.55 24.91
C GLU A 49 16.85 15.11 24.41
N LEU A 50 17.20 14.94 23.13
CA LEU A 50 17.44 13.62 22.54
C LEU A 50 18.60 12.91 23.24
N THR A 51 19.72 13.61 23.48
CA THR A 51 20.91 13.05 24.14
C THR A 51 20.59 12.60 25.57
N HIS A 52 19.78 13.35 26.31
CA HIS A 52 19.35 12.97 27.66
C HIS A 52 18.41 11.76 27.70
N SER A 53 17.62 11.56 26.64
CA SER A 53 16.70 10.42 26.56
C SER A 53 17.37 9.09 26.16
N ILE A 54 18.61 9.14 25.68
CA ILE A 54 19.35 7.99 25.16
C ILE A 54 20.36 7.51 26.20
N GLY A 55 20.57 6.19 26.29
CA GLY A 55 21.56 5.60 27.20
C GLY A 55 23.00 5.96 26.82
N GLU A 56 23.85 6.20 27.82
CA GLU A 56 25.26 6.61 27.63
C GLU A 56 26.04 5.62 26.76
N ASP A 57 25.82 4.32 26.91
CA ASP A 57 26.47 3.28 26.11
C ASP A 57 26.18 3.41 24.60
N GLN A 58 24.96 3.83 24.26
CA GLN A 58 24.53 4.01 22.87
C GLN A 58 25.17 5.26 22.26
N ILE A 59 25.32 6.32 23.05
CA ILE A 59 26.00 7.55 22.63
C ILE A 59 27.48 7.26 22.35
N ILE A 60 28.17 6.54 23.24
CA ILE A 60 29.58 6.17 23.06
C ILE A 60 29.75 5.35 21.78
N LYS A 61 28.86 4.38 21.53
CA LYS A 61 28.89 3.56 20.32
C LYS A 61 28.73 4.41 19.06
N TRP A 62 27.74 5.31 19.02
CA TRP A 62 27.53 6.19 17.86
C TRP A 62 28.69 7.15 17.61
N LEU A 63 29.31 7.67 18.66
CA LEU A 63 30.51 8.52 18.54
C LEU A 63 31.71 7.74 17.96
N ASP A 64 31.90 6.48 18.34
CA ASP A 64 32.96 5.64 17.76
C ASP A 64 32.67 5.33 16.27
N GLU A 65 31.43 4.96 15.95
CA GLU A 65 30.99 4.74 14.57
C GLU A 65 31.18 5.99 13.71
N GLU A 66 30.86 7.17 14.25
CA GLU A 66 31.07 8.47 13.61
C GLU A 66 32.56 8.75 13.35
N LEU A 67 33.42 8.57 14.36
CA LEU A 67 34.86 8.76 14.23
C LEU A 67 35.45 7.83 13.16
N GLN A 68 35.03 6.57 13.14
CA GLN A 68 35.46 5.62 12.12
C GLN A 68 34.98 6.02 10.72
N ALA A 69 33.72 6.47 10.59
CA ALA A 69 33.16 6.92 9.33
C ALA A 69 33.89 8.16 8.77
N LEU A 70 34.18 9.15 9.61
CA LEU A 70 34.92 10.35 9.21
C LEU A 70 36.36 10.04 8.79
N ARG A 71 36.98 9.03 9.40
CA ARG A 71 38.35 8.58 9.08
C ARG A 71 38.41 7.80 7.76
N LEU A 72 37.51 6.83 7.58
CA LEU A 72 37.53 5.94 6.41
C LEU A 72 36.88 6.56 5.16
N ARG A 73 35.87 7.43 5.35
CA ARG A 73 35.07 8.10 4.31
C ARG A 73 34.43 7.12 3.31
N GLY A 74 33.84 7.66 2.23
CA GLY A 74 33.18 6.85 1.20
C GLY A 74 31.93 6.17 1.73
N LYS A 75 31.83 4.85 1.53
CA LYS A 75 30.69 4.02 1.98
C LYS A 75 30.50 4.03 3.50
N HIS A 76 31.53 4.36 4.28
CA HIS A 76 31.40 4.44 5.73
C HIS A 76 30.59 5.66 6.20
N LEU A 77 30.40 6.68 5.35
CA LEU A 77 29.53 7.82 5.65
C LEU A 77 28.03 7.48 5.56
N ASP A 78 27.68 6.25 5.13
CA ASP A 78 26.30 5.77 5.09
C ASP A 78 25.67 5.64 6.51
N ILE A 79 26.44 5.85 7.58
CA ILE A 79 25.90 5.97 8.95
C ILE A 79 24.97 7.18 9.11
N TYR A 80 25.17 8.24 8.30
CA TYR A 80 24.32 9.42 8.31
C TYR A 80 23.11 9.26 7.37
N ALA A 81 23.07 8.18 6.60
CA ALA A 81 21.91 7.86 5.78
C ALA A 81 20.84 7.21 6.66
N THR A 82 19.60 7.66 6.51
CA THR A 82 18.45 7.03 7.17
C THR A 82 18.25 5.64 6.59
N LYS A 83 18.76 4.61 7.27
CA LYS A 83 18.46 3.21 6.95
C LYS A 83 17.11 2.88 7.57
N SER A 84 16.03 3.06 6.81
CA SER A 84 14.78 2.40 7.15
C SER A 84 14.93 0.95 6.73
N GLU A 85 14.93 0.03 7.69
CA GLU A 85 14.76 -1.39 7.39
C GLU A 85 13.32 -1.54 6.92
N GLU A 86 13.13 -1.44 5.60
CA GLU A 86 11.82 -1.56 4.98
C GLU A 86 11.43 -3.03 5.03
N ALA A 87 10.30 -3.31 5.65
CA ALA A 87 9.77 -4.66 5.70
C ALA A 87 9.49 -5.13 4.25
N PRO A 88 9.70 -6.42 3.95
CA PRO A 88 9.55 -6.92 2.59
C PRO A 88 8.14 -6.63 2.06
N SER A 89 8.08 -6.08 0.85
CA SER A 89 6.82 -5.79 0.15
C SER A 89 6.13 -7.07 -0.29
N MET A 90 4.85 -6.98 -0.67
CA MET A 90 4.15 -8.12 -1.29
C MET A 90 4.89 -8.61 -2.54
N ALA A 91 5.47 -7.71 -3.32
CA ALA A 91 6.25 -8.05 -4.50
C ALA A 91 7.55 -8.80 -4.16
N ASP A 92 8.26 -8.38 -3.11
CA ASP A 92 9.48 -9.06 -2.65
C ASP A 92 9.18 -10.47 -2.16
N ILE A 93 8.10 -10.63 -1.40
CA ILE A 93 7.64 -11.93 -0.91
C ILE A 93 7.20 -12.82 -2.07
N TRP A 94 6.42 -12.29 -3.02
CA TRP A 94 6.02 -13.01 -4.23
C TRP A 94 7.22 -13.52 -5.02
N LEU A 95 8.24 -12.66 -5.26
CA LEU A 95 9.47 -13.06 -5.93
C LEU A 95 10.24 -14.14 -5.15
N SER A 96 10.30 -14.00 -3.83
CA SER A 96 10.96 -14.99 -2.95
C SER A 96 10.26 -16.36 -3.03
N LEU A 97 8.93 -16.38 -2.96
CA LEU A 97 8.11 -17.58 -3.06
C LEU A 97 8.26 -18.25 -4.44
N MET A 98 8.25 -17.48 -5.53
CA MET A 98 8.47 -18.03 -6.87
C MET A 98 9.91 -18.54 -7.10
N SER A 99 10.88 -17.93 -6.43
CA SER A 99 12.31 -18.29 -6.57
C SER A 99 12.74 -19.46 -5.70
N SER A 100 11.95 -19.82 -4.68
CA SER A 100 12.22 -20.94 -3.77
C SER A 100 11.25 -22.10 -4.04
N PRO A 101 11.48 -22.92 -5.10
CA PRO A 101 10.62 -24.07 -5.35
C PRO A 101 10.78 -25.05 -4.18
N SER A 102 9.74 -25.14 -3.34
CA SER A 102 9.66 -26.18 -2.31
C SER A 102 9.71 -27.54 -3.00
N ALA A 103 10.64 -28.40 -2.58
CA ALA A 103 10.99 -29.64 -3.27
C ALA A 103 9.84 -30.68 -3.35
N GLU A 104 8.71 -30.43 -2.68
CA GLU A 104 7.58 -31.36 -2.62
C GLU A 104 6.40 -30.96 -3.54
N HIS A 105 6.32 -29.71 -4.01
CA HIS A 105 5.07 -29.19 -4.60
C HIS A 105 5.35 -28.14 -5.69
N GLY A 106 5.29 -28.55 -6.96
CA GLY A 106 5.57 -27.71 -8.13
C GLY A 106 4.46 -26.69 -8.43
N HIS A 107 4.30 -25.68 -7.58
CA HIS A 107 3.09 -24.83 -7.54
C HIS A 107 3.32 -23.35 -7.88
N SER A 108 4.09 -23.05 -8.92
CA SER A 108 4.18 -21.68 -9.45
C SER A 108 2.81 -21.04 -9.79
N GLY A 109 1.77 -21.87 -10.01
CA GLY A 109 0.39 -21.44 -10.23
C GLY A 109 -0.35 -21.02 -8.95
N SER A 110 -0.09 -21.64 -7.79
CA SER A 110 -0.83 -21.33 -6.55
C SER A 110 -0.54 -19.92 -6.05
N ILE A 111 0.73 -19.53 -6.06
CA ILE A 111 1.17 -18.19 -5.62
C ILE A 111 0.54 -17.10 -6.50
N SER A 112 0.50 -17.32 -7.82
CA SER A 112 -0.15 -16.39 -8.77
C SER A 112 -1.65 -16.30 -8.52
N TRP A 113 -2.30 -17.43 -8.24
CA TRP A 113 -3.72 -17.52 -7.95
C TRP A 113 -4.07 -16.85 -6.61
N LEU A 114 -3.26 -17.04 -5.56
CA LEU A 114 -3.38 -16.35 -4.26
C LEU A 114 -3.10 -14.83 -4.35
N ALA A 115 -2.15 -14.41 -5.17
CA ALA A 115 -1.94 -12.98 -5.41
C ALA A 115 -3.14 -12.37 -6.17
N ALA A 116 -3.77 -13.15 -7.05
CA ALA A 116 -4.96 -12.72 -7.77
C ALA A 116 -6.18 -12.59 -6.85
N SER A 117 -6.41 -13.49 -5.89
CA SER A 117 -7.50 -13.33 -4.90
C SER A 117 -7.34 -12.06 -4.08
N ILE A 118 -6.12 -11.76 -3.60
CA ILE A 118 -5.85 -10.51 -2.86
C ILE A 118 -6.17 -9.29 -3.73
N SER A 119 -5.75 -9.31 -5.01
CA SER A 119 -6.09 -8.22 -5.95
C SER A 119 -7.59 -8.13 -6.25
N ILE A 120 -8.34 -9.24 -6.16
CA ILE A 120 -9.79 -9.24 -6.32
C ILE A 120 -10.45 -8.64 -5.08
N GLU A 121 -10.03 -8.98 -3.87
CA GLU A 121 -10.53 -8.35 -2.64
C GLU A 121 -10.29 -6.82 -2.66
N ASP A 122 -9.08 -6.37 -3.05
CA ASP A 122 -8.80 -4.94 -3.25
C ASP A 122 -9.74 -4.30 -4.30
N ALA A 123 -10.08 -5.02 -5.37
CA ALA A 123 -11.02 -4.55 -6.40
C ALA A 123 -12.47 -4.54 -5.91
N GLN A 124 -12.87 -5.47 -5.04
CA GLN A 124 -14.18 -5.48 -4.39
C GLN A 124 -14.36 -4.24 -3.53
N ASP A 125 -13.35 -3.89 -2.72
CA ASP A 125 -13.38 -2.69 -1.86
C ASP A 125 -13.50 -1.40 -2.69
N LEU A 126 -12.78 -1.30 -3.81
CA LEU A 126 -12.88 -0.16 -4.72
C LEU A 126 -14.25 -0.05 -5.41
N VAL A 127 -14.87 -1.19 -5.74
CA VAL A 127 -16.24 -1.20 -6.30
C VAL A 127 -17.25 -0.81 -5.22
N ARG A 128 -17.13 -1.34 -4.00
CA ARG A 128 -17.96 -0.95 -2.84
C ARG A 128 -17.86 0.54 -2.58
N GLU A 129 -16.65 1.10 -2.58
CA GLU A 129 -16.45 2.54 -2.48
C GLU A 129 -17.14 3.30 -3.62
N ALA A 130 -16.99 2.88 -4.87
CA ALA A 130 -17.61 3.53 -6.01
C ALA A 130 -19.15 3.49 -5.97
N VAL A 131 -19.73 2.40 -5.47
CA VAL A 131 -21.17 2.26 -5.24
C VAL A 131 -21.62 3.20 -4.12
N CYS A 132 -20.91 3.23 -2.99
CA CYS A 132 -21.23 4.10 -1.86
C CYS A 132 -21.10 5.61 -2.19
N GLN A 133 -20.17 5.98 -3.06
CA GLN A 133 -19.94 7.37 -3.48
C GLN A 133 -20.87 7.81 -4.61
N LEU A 134 -21.76 6.94 -5.10
CA LEU A 134 -22.69 7.28 -6.16
C LEU A 134 -23.77 8.25 -5.62
N PRO A 135 -23.91 9.47 -6.18
CA PRO A 135 -24.95 10.40 -5.73
C PRO A 135 -26.36 9.86 -5.97
N ILE A 136 -27.33 10.33 -5.16
CA ILE A 136 -28.75 9.99 -5.34
C ILE A 136 -29.22 10.37 -6.76
N ASP A 137 -28.84 11.57 -7.23
CA ASP A 137 -29.12 12.06 -8.59
C ASP A 137 -28.01 11.70 -9.59
N HIS A 138 -27.54 10.46 -9.58
CA HIS A 138 -26.47 10.03 -10.48
C HIS A 138 -26.90 10.10 -11.96
N THR A 139 -25.98 10.54 -12.80
CA THR A 139 -26.20 10.53 -14.25
C THR A 139 -26.08 9.11 -14.80
N ALA A 140 -26.78 8.82 -15.90
CA ALA A 140 -26.68 7.52 -16.60
C ALA A 140 -25.22 7.11 -16.89
N THR A 141 -24.34 8.07 -17.18
CA THR A 141 -22.90 7.83 -17.39
C THR A 141 -22.17 7.38 -16.12
N GLN A 142 -22.51 7.94 -14.95
CA GLN A 142 -21.91 7.54 -13.67
C GLN A 142 -22.35 6.14 -13.28
N LYS A 143 -23.64 5.82 -13.47
CA LYS A 143 -24.16 4.46 -13.29
C LYS A 143 -23.49 3.45 -14.21
N ALA A 144 -23.30 3.83 -15.48
CA ALA A 144 -22.63 2.97 -16.46
C ALA A 144 -21.16 2.69 -16.09
N ASP A 145 -20.46 3.66 -15.50
CA ASP A 145 -19.08 3.46 -15.02
C ASP A 145 -19.01 2.46 -13.86
N VAL A 146 -19.91 2.57 -12.88
CA VAL A 146 -19.99 1.61 -11.77
C VAL A 146 -20.38 0.21 -12.28
N MET A 147 -21.36 0.11 -13.18
CA MET A 147 -21.72 -1.16 -13.81
C MET A 147 -20.54 -1.77 -14.59
N ALA A 148 -19.75 -0.96 -15.30
CA ALA A 148 -18.58 -1.44 -16.01
C ALA A 148 -17.53 -2.01 -15.05
N LYS A 149 -17.33 -1.37 -13.89
CA LYS A 149 -16.44 -1.87 -12.82
C LYS A 149 -16.95 -3.17 -12.20
N GLN A 150 -18.25 -3.26 -11.90
CA GLN A 150 -18.91 -4.48 -11.41
C GLN A 150 -18.76 -5.65 -12.40
N LEU A 151 -19.01 -5.42 -13.70
CA LEU A 151 -18.85 -6.45 -14.74
C LEU A 151 -17.39 -6.92 -14.88
N ALA A 152 -16.43 -5.99 -14.83
CA ALA A 152 -15.01 -6.33 -14.86
C ALA A 152 -14.60 -7.16 -13.63
N LEU A 153 -15.14 -6.81 -12.45
CA LEU A 153 -14.93 -7.56 -11.22
C LEU A 153 -15.55 -8.96 -11.32
N GLN A 154 -16.81 -9.08 -11.74
CA GLN A 154 -17.50 -10.35 -11.93
C GLN A 154 -16.70 -11.31 -12.82
N SER A 155 -16.15 -10.82 -13.94
CA SER A 155 -15.32 -11.65 -14.81
C SER A 155 -14.04 -12.15 -14.13
N LYS A 156 -13.42 -11.35 -13.25
CA LYS A 156 -12.25 -11.79 -12.47
C LYS A 156 -12.63 -12.81 -11.41
N VAL A 157 -13.74 -12.59 -10.71
CA VAL A 157 -14.26 -13.50 -9.68
C VAL A 157 -14.56 -14.87 -10.28
N GLN A 158 -15.30 -14.91 -11.39
CA GLN A 158 -15.63 -16.16 -12.07
C GLN A 158 -14.37 -16.93 -12.47
N LYS A 159 -13.43 -16.26 -13.14
CA LYS A 159 -12.17 -16.87 -13.54
C LYS A 159 -11.40 -17.44 -12.34
N HIS A 160 -11.36 -16.70 -11.25
CA HIS A 160 -10.66 -17.11 -10.04
C HIS A 160 -11.29 -18.33 -9.37
N GLN A 161 -12.63 -18.40 -9.34
CA GLN A 161 -13.39 -19.54 -8.87
C GLN A 161 -13.19 -20.77 -9.77
N ASP A 162 -13.22 -20.60 -11.10
CA ASP A 162 -12.96 -21.68 -12.06
C ASP A 162 -11.53 -22.26 -11.89
N GLU A 163 -10.55 -21.43 -11.55
CA GLU A 163 -9.17 -21.86 -11.28
C GLU A 163 -9.03 -22.53 -9.90
N ALA A 164 -9.90 -22.23 -8.94
CA ALA A 164 -9.83 -22.75 -7.57
C ALA A 164 -9.97 -24.28 -7.54
N ASP A 165 -10.86 -24.85 -8.35
CA ASP A 165 -11.07 -26.30 -8.46
C ASP A 165 -9.79 -27.07 -8.78
N SER A 166 -8.87 -26.46 -9.54
CA SER A 166 -7.59 -27.09 -9.91
C SER A 166 -6.61 -27.24 -8.74
N PHE A 167 -6.76 -26.41 -7.70
CA PHE A 167 -5.93 -26.45 -6.50
C PHE A 167 -6.60 -27.19 -5.34
N MET A 168 -7.92 -27.37 -5.41
CA MET A 168 -8.74 -27.88 -4.31
C MET A 168 -9.07 -29.38 -4.44
N ASP A 169 -8.72 -30.03 -5.56
CA ASP A 169 -8.92 -31.48 -5.80
C ASP A 169 -10.34 -31.97 -5.45
N GLY A 170 -11.35 -31.13 -5.69
CA GLY A 170 -12.76 -31.45 -5.44
C GLY A 170 -13.20 -31.41 -3.96
N LEU A 171 -12.45 -30.75 -3.08
CA LEU A 171 -12.84 -30.55 -1.68
C LEU A 171 -14.09 -29.67 -1.55
N ASP A 172 -15.10 -30.16 -0.82
CA ASP A 172 -16.27 -29.34 -0.46
C ASP A 172 -15.92 -28.37 0.67
N ILE A 173 -15.49 -27.20 0.24
CA ILE A 173 -15.04 -26.11 1.09
C ILE A 173 -16.15 -25.50 1.92
N LEU A 174 -17.39 -25.58 1.46
CA LEU A 174 -18.52 -24.98 2.17
C LEU A 174 -18.71 -25.64 3.55
N GLU A 175 -18.35 -26.92 3.69
CA GLU A 175 -18.34 -27.62 4.98
C GLU A 175 -17.22 -27.12 5.92
N HIS A 176 -16.13 -26.60 5.36
CA HIS A 176 -14.88 -26.31 6.05
C HIS A 176 -14.63 -24.81 6.27
N CYS A 177 -15.39 -23.93 5.61
CA CYS A 177 -15.38 -22.49 5.81
C CYS A 177 -16.00 -22.07 7.15
N ARG A 178 -15.56 -20.93 7.66
CA ARG A 178 -16.29 -20.22 8.73
C ARG A 178 -17.59 -19.65 8.15
N PRO A 179 -18.68 -19.60 8.93
CA PRO A 179 -19.86 -18.82 8.57
C PRO A 179 -19.44 -17.39 8.21
N PHE A 180 -20.05 -16.83 7.16
CA PHE A 180 -19.83 -15.47 6.73
C PHE A 180 -20.44 -14.53 7.78
N GLU A 181 -19.64 -14.12 8.76
CA GLU A 181 -19.99 -12.99 9.62
C GLU A 181 -19.39 -11.75 8.96
N PRO A 182 -20.21 -10.79 8.49
CA PRO A 182 -19.70 -9.50 8.01
C PRO A 182 -18.83 -8.89 9.12
N VAL A 183 -17.53 -8.76 8.86
CA VAL A 183 -16.56 -8.25 9.84
C VAL A 183 -16.76 -6.75 10.08
N ASP A 184 -17.39 -6.07 9.13
CA ASP A 184 -17.67 -4.64 9.22
C ASP A 184 -19.06 -4.41 9.81
N ASP A 185 -19.09 -3.75 10.97
CA ASP A 185 -20.29 -3.18 11.55
C ASP A 185 -20.77 -2.04 10.64
N ILE A 186 -21.70 -2.37 9.75
CA ILE A 186 -22.33 -1.47 8.77
C ILE A 186 -22.98 -0.25 9.45
N SER A 187 -23.14 -0.28 10.79
CA SER A 187 -23.65 0.87 11.57
C SER A 187 -22.77 2.13 11.52
N LEU A 188 -21.51 2.03 11.07
CA LEU A 188 -20.63 3.19 10.89
C LEU A 188 -20.73 3.85 9.50
N LEU A 189 -21.42 3.21 8.54
CA LEU A 189 -21.79 3.86 7.28
C LEU A 189 -23.05 4.70 7.50
N PRO A 190 -23.13 5.94 7.00
CA PRO A 190 -24.38 6.71 7.05
C PRO A 190 -25.46 5.92 6.31
N SER A 191 -26.38 5.33 7.07
CA SER A 191 -27.63 4.77 6.57
C SER A 191 -28.30 5.86 5.73
N HIS A 192 -28.18 5.76 4.41
CA HIS A 192 -29.06 6.48 3.51
C HIS A 192 -30.34 5.67 3.50
N ASP A 193 -31.27 6.15 4.30
CA ASP A 193 -32.67 5.73 4.33
C ASP A 193 -33.16 5.52 2.89
N TYR A 194 -33.39 4.26 2.52
CA TYR A 194 -34.03 3.93 1.26
C TYR A 194 -35.45 4.45 1.36
N GLY A 195 -35.64 5.71 1.00
CA GLY A 195 -36.95 6.31 0.78
C GLY A 195 -37.60 5.60 -0.39
N ILE A 196 -38.27 4.48 -0.09
CA ILE A 196 -39.33 3.96 -0.96
C ILE A 196 -40.42 5.04 -0.90
N GLU A 197 -40.40 5.96 -1.88
CA GLU A 197 -41.55 6.82 -2.12
C GLU A 197 -42.76 5.92 -2.40
N PRO A 198 -43.87 6.07 -1.66
CA PRO A 198 -45.11 5.40 -2.02
C PRO A 198 -45.55 5.98 -3.36
N LEU A 199 -45.48 5.17 -4.41
CA LEU A 199 -46.14 5.47 -5.68
C LEU A 199 -47.64 5.59 -5.39
N ASP A 200 -48.13 6.82 -5.43
CA ASP A 200 -49.55 7.16 -5.39
C ASP A 200 -50.22 6.54 -6.63
N GLY A 201 -50.87 5.40 -6.45
CA GLY A 201 -51.54 4.63 -7.48
C GLY A 201 -52.99 4.41 -7.08
N GLU A 202 -53.90 5.08 -7.77
CA GLU A 202 -55.35 4.95 -7.60
C GLU A 202 -55.82 3.51 -7.77
N ASP A 203 -56.82 3.15 -6.96
CA ASP A 203 -57.54 1.88 -6.88
C ASP A 203 -57.81 1.22 -8.25
N GLN A 204 -57.28 0.01 -8.46
CA GLN A 204 -57.93 -0.99 -9.31
C GLN A 204 -57.83 -2.37 -8.67
N ASP A 205 -58.99 -2.86 -8.25
CA ASP A 205 -59.24 -4.22 -7.81
C ASP A 205 -58.85 -5.23 -8.91
N GLN A 206 -57.81 -6.01 -8.67
CA GLN A 206 -57.57 -7.26 -9.38
C GLN A 206 -57.08 -8.28 -8.34
N GLU A 207 -57.92 -9.27 -8.06
CA GLU A 207 -57.56 -10.44 -7.26
C GLU A 207 -56.50 -11.24 -8.02
N ASP A 208 -55.22 -10.95 -7.77
CA ASP A 208 -54.12 -11.73 -8.32
C ASP A 208 -53.92 -13.01 -7.50
N GLU A 209 -54.24 -14.10 -8.17
CA GLU A 209 -53.96 -15.50 -7.84
C GLU A 209 -52.52 -15.66 -7.32
N TYR A 210 -52.37 -16.23 -6.12
CA TYR A 210 -51.06 -16.52 -5.50
C TYR A 210 -50.27 -17.49 -6.40
N ILE A 211 -49.47 -16.96 -7.32
CA ILE A 211 -48.44 -17.73 -8.00
C ILE A 211 -47.38 -18.06 -6.96
N ASN A 212 -47.29 -19.35 -6.67
CA ASN A 212 -46.27 -20.00 -5.87
C ASN A 212 -44.90 -19.37 -6.14
N GLY A 213 -44.33 -18.70 -5.14
CA GLY A 213 -43.03 -18.05 -5.24
C GLY A 213 -41.97 -19.08 -5.63
N GLU A 214 -41.53 -19.01 -6.88
CA GLU A 214 -40.21 -19.51 -7.23
C GLU A 214 -39.22 -18.69 -6.40
N ASP A 215 -38.38 -19.36 -5.62
CA ASP A 215 -37.25 -18.74 -4.93
C ASP A 215 -36.41 -18.00 -5.99
N ILE A 216 -36.61 -16.69 -6.11
CA ILE A 216 -35.74 -15.84 -6.91
C ILE A 216 -34.40 -15.88 -6.20
N GLU A 217 -33.48 -16.66 -6.75
CA GLU A 217 -32.09 -16.74 -6.29
C GLU A 217 -31.54 -15.31 -6.24
N GLU A 218 -31.37 -14.77 -5.04
CA GLU A 218 -30.93 -13.40 -4.82
C GLU A 218 -29.55 -13.26 -5.45
N VAL A 219 -29.47 -12.51 -6.57
CA VAL A 219 -28.21 -12.30 -7.29
C VAL A 219 -27.31 -11.45 -6.39
N VAL A 220 -26.38 -12.11 -5.71
CA VAL A 220 -25.38 -11.45 -4.88
C VAL A 220 -24.52 -10.53 -5.75
N PRO A 221 -24.40 -9.23 -5.44
CA PRO A 221 -23.53 -8.30 -6.16
C PRO A 221 -22.07 -8.80 -6.18
N SER A 222 -21.36 -8.56 -7.28
CA SER A 222 -19.98 -9.02 -7.48
C SER A 222 -18.99 -8.58 -6.39
N GLU A 223 -19.24 -7.42 -5.79
CA GLU A 223 -18.50 -6.78 -4.71
C GLU A 223 -18.72 -7.45 -3.34
N ASP A 224 -19.78 -8.23 -3.20
CA ASP A 224 -20.18 -8.95 -1.99
C ASP A 224 -19.97 -10.47 -2.11
N VAL A 225 -19.54 -10.95 -3.28
CA VAL A 225 -19.22 -12.36 -3.48
C VAL A 225 -18.05 -12.76 -2.60
N CYS A 226 -18.22 -13.81 -1.79
CA CYS A 226 -17.11 -14.39 -1.03
C CYS A 226 -16.06 -14.99 -1.98
N ILE A 227 -14.86 -14.42 -1.98
CA ILE A 227 -13.71 -15.02 -2.67
C ILE A 227 -13.16 -16.16 -1.82
N TRP A 228 -12.96 -17.31 -2.46
CA TRP A 228 -12.36 -18.43 -1.75
C TRP A 228 -10.87 -18.15 -1.50
N MET A 229 -10.48 -18.28 -0.24
CA MET A 229 -9.12 -18.08 0.24
C MET A 229 -8.86 -19.11 1.36
N PRO A 230 -7.63 -19.65 1.49
CA PRO A 230 -7.31 -20.59 2.57
C PRO A 230 -7.57 -20.00 3.97
N SER A 231 -7.47 -18.68 4.16
CA SER A 231 -7.83 -17.96 5.40
C SER A 231 -9.30 -18.09 5.81
N LYS A 232 -10.22 -18.38 4.87
CA LYS A 232 -11.65 -18.61 5.17
C LYS A 232 -11.89 -19.98 5.82
N LEU A 233 -10.90 -20.88 5.79
CA LEU A 233 -10.99 -22.18 6.45
C LEU A 233 -11.04 -22.02 7.98
N LYS A 234 -11.74 -22.94 8.64
CA LYS A 234 -11.69 -23.06 10.11
C LYS A 234 -10.23 -23.28 10.56
N LEU A 235 -9.89 -22.73 11.73
CA LEU A 235 -8.53 -22.79 12.26
C LEU A 235 -8.03 -24.25 12.31
N GLY A 236 -6.82 -24.49 11.77
CA GLY A 236 -6.20 -25.82 11.72
C GLY A 236 -6.71 -26.76 10.63
N ARG A 237 -7.81 -26.43 9.93
CA ARG A 237 -8.35 -27.28 8.85
C ARG A 237 -7.46 -27.32 7.62
N GLY A 238 -6.82 -26.21 7.23
CA GLY A 238 -5.93 -26.19 6.07
C GLY A 238 -4.86 -27.29 6.11
N LYS A 239 -4.21 -27.51 7.26
CA LYS A 239 -3.24 -28.61 7.43
C LYS A 239 -3.90 -29.99 7.44
N ALA A 240 -5.08 -30.11 8.06
CA ALA A 240 -5.82 -31.37 8.14
C ALA A 240 -6.31 -31.88 6.77
N VAL A 241 -6.54 -30.95 5.84
CA VAL A 241 -7.06 -31.21 4.49
C VAL A 241 -5.93 -31.17 3.44
N GLY A 242 -4.66 -31.06 3.86
CA GLY A 242 -3.51 -31.07 2.94
C GLY A 242 -3.19 -29.72 2.28
N LEU A 243 -4.01 -28.68 2.49
CA LEU A 243 -3.81 -27.32 1.98
C LEU A 243 -2.88 -26.47 2.87
N GLY A 244 -2.05 -27.10 3.70
CA GLY A 244 -1.20 -26.41 4.67
C GLY A 244 -0.17 -25.48 4.02
N TYR A 245 0.30 -25.82 2.82
CA TYR A 245 1.23 -24.98 2.06
C TYR A 245 0.55 -23.71 1.52
N LEU A 246 -0.70 -23.81 1.01
CA LEU A 246 -1.46 -22.65 0.54
C LEU A 246 -1.71 -21.64 1.66
N VAL A 247 -2.02 -22.13 2.87
CA VAL A 247 -2.21 -21.27 4.05
C VAL A 247 -0.93 -20.51 4.40
N GLU A 248 0.23 -21.15 4.27
CA GLU A 248 1.52 -20.52 4.56
C GLU A 248 1.92 -19.51 3.48
N GLU A 249 1.71 -19.85 2.21
CA GLU A 249 1.94 -18.95 1.07
C GLU A 249 1.04 -17.72 1.15
N GLU A 250 -0.25 -17.89 1.43
CA GLU A 250 -1.21 -16.79 1.63
C GLU A 250 -0.77 -15.90 2.80
N LEU A 251 -0.42 -16.49 3.95
CA LEU A 251 -0.01 -15.73 5.12
C LEU A 251 1.19 -14.82 4.81
N GLN A 252 2.18 -15.33 4.08
CA GLN A 252 3.34 -14.53 3.68
C GLN A 252 2.94 -13.40 2.74
N LEU A 253 2.10 -13.67 1.73
CA LEU A 253 1.60 -12.64 0.81
C LEU A 253 0.82 -11.55 1.55
N CYS A 254 -0.06 -11.91 2.48
CA CYS A 254 -0.82 -10.97 3.30
C CYS A 254 0.09 -10.12 4.21
N GLN A 255 1.17 -10.70 4.76
CA GLN A 255 2.17 -9.91 5.51
C GLN A 255 2.82 -8.84 4.63
N GLY A 256 3.16 -9.18 3.38
CA GLY A 256 3.68 -8.22 2.40
C GLY A 256 2.67 -7.12 2.06
N GLN A 257 1.41 -7.48 1.82
CA GLN A 257 0.33 -6.51 1.57
C GLN A 257 0.12 -5.56 2.76
N ALA A 258 0.18 -6.09 3.99
CA ALA A 258 0.10 -5.29 5.21
C ALA A 258 1.28 -4.31 5.31
N ASN A 259 2.50 -4.75 4.99
CA ASN A 259 3.68 -3.89 4.96
C ASN A 259 3.53 -2.76 3.93
N ASP A 260 3.07 -3.06 2.72
CA ASP A 260 2.83 -2.07 1.65
C ASP A 260 1.76 -1.05 2.05
N SER A 261 0.67 -1.52 2.68
CA SER A 261 -0.40 -0.67 3.19
C SER A 261 0.10 0.25 4.30
N LEU A 262 0.92 -0.28 5.20
CA LEU A 262 1.53 0.49 6.28
C LEU A 262 2.52 1.54 5.74
N ALA A 263 3.32 1.19 4.72
CA ALA A 263 4.20 2.12 4.04
C ALA A 263 3.41 3.27 3.38
N ARG A 264 2.29 2.97 2.69
CA ARG A 264 1.37 3.97 2.13
C ARG A 264 0.80 4.90 3.21
N LEU A 265 0.36 4.35 4.34
CA LEU A 265 -0.15 5.14 5.47
C LEU A 265 0.92 6.08 6.04
N ARG A 266 2.15 5.58 6.25
CA ARG A 266 3.28 6.41 6.71
C ARG A 266 3.57 7.55 5.75
N ALA A 267 3.56 7.30 4.44
CA ALA A 267 3.77 8.33 3.43
C ALA A 267 2.65 9.38 3.42
N ALA A 268 1.38 8.95 3.48
CA ALA A 268 0.24 9.85 3.54
C ALA A 268 0.26 10.74 4.79
N LEU A 269 0.56 10.16 5.96
CA LEU A 269 0.72 10.91 7.22
C LEU A 269 1.89 11.88 7.16
N GLY A 270 3.03 11.48 6.57
CA GLY A 270 4.17 12.37 6.35
C GLY A 270 3.80 13.59 5.50
N ASN A 271 3.07 13.38 4.40
CA ASN A 271 2.58 14.45 3.55
C ASN A 271 1.63 15.39 4.29
N LEU A 272 0.67 14.84 5.05
CA LEU A 272 -0.24 15.64 5.87
C LEU A 272 0.52 16.46 6.91
N ALA A 273 1.48 15.88 7.63
CA ALA A 273 2.27 16.58 8.64
C ALA A 273 3.05 17.77 8.05
N ILE A 274 3.57 17.63 6.82
CA ILE A 274 4.23 18.73 6.11
C ILE A 274 3.23 19.84 5.77
N LEU A 275 2.07 19.49 5.21
CA LEU A 275 1.03 20.47 4.87
C LEU A 275 0.54 21.24 6.10
N TYR A 276 0.37 20.58 7.24
CA TYR A 276 -0.03 21.25 8.48
C TYR A 276 1.03 22.20 9.02
N ARG A 277 2.32 21.87 8.89
CA ARG A 277 3.43 22.76 9.32
C ARG A 277 3.64 23.96 8.39
N GLN A 278 3.25 23.86 7.13
CA GLN A 278 3.39 24.95 6.16
C GLN A 278 2.21 25.94 6.17
N ASN A 279 1.05 25.50 6.66
CA ASN A 279 -0.17 26.31 6.74
C ASN A 279 -0.44 26.88 8.16
N LEU A 280 0.51 26.72 9.09
CA LEU A 280 0.59 27.40 10.38
C LEU A 280 1.65 28.50 10.31
#